data_AF-A0A2D6JDN7-F1
#
_entry.id   AF-A0A2D6JDN7-F1
#
_cell.length_a   1.000
_cell.length_b   1.000
_cell.length_c   1.000
_cell.angle_alpha   90.00
_cell.angle_beta   90.00
_cell.angle_gamma   90.00
#
_symmetry.space_group_name_H-M   'P 1'
#
loop_
_entity.id
_entity.type
_entity.pdbx_description
1 polymer ?
#
loop_
_entity_poly.entity_id
_entity_poly.type
_entity_poly.pdbx_seq_one_letter_code
_entity_poly.pdbx_strand_id
1 'polypeptide(L)'
;MANRYSDWNTDISKEIVSSAKKRKLFFIAMREEYQDDLEALRASVKIIGLKEYSLLCEIPSSNIKKYLTPGRDLKLSTLSKLLEPFSVEDIRISYIGA
;
A
#
# COMPACT_ATOMS: atom_id res chain seq x y z
N MET A 1 8.88 -32.96 -10.22
CA MET A 1 9.78 -31.85 -10.60
C MET A 1 9.37 -30.66 -9.74
N ALA A 2 10.22 -30.17 -8.84
CA ALA A 2 9.87 -29.00 -8.05
C ALA A 2 9.75 -27.81 -9.01
N ASN A 3 8.53 -27.32 -9.25
CA ASN A 3 8.29 -26.06 -9.95
C ASN A 3 8.82 -24.94 -9.04
N ARG A 4 10.14 -24.69 -9.10
CA ARG A 4 10.85 -23.79 -8.16
C ARG A 4 10.60 -22.30 -8.39
N TYR A 5 9.67 -21.94 -9.26
CA TYR A 5 9.22 -20.57 -9.46
C TYR A 5 7.70 -20.54 -9.52
N SER A 6 7.06 -20.35 -8.37
CA SER A 6 5.76 -19.70 -8.32
C SER A 6 5.90 -18.27 -8.83
N ASP A 7 4.78 -17.67 -9.27
CA ASP A 7 4.75 -16.27 -9.68
C ASP A 7 5.32 -15.39 -8.55
N TRP A 8 6.48 -14.79 -8.81
CA TRP A 8 7.29 -14.06 -7.84
C TRP A 8 6.50 -12.94 -7.12
N ASN A 9 5.59 -12.28 -7.85
CA ASN A 9 4.72 -11.25 -7.27
C ASN A 9 3.71 -11.85 -6.30
N THR A 10 3.21 -13.05 -6.60
CA THR A 10 2.26 -13.76 -5.73
C THR A 10 2.92 -14.16 -4.41
N ASP A 11 4.17 -14.63 -4.45
CA ASP A 11 4.88 -15.03 -3.23
C ASP A 11 5.25 -13.82 -2.37
N ILE A 12 5.75 -12.75 -2.98
CA ILE A 12 6.02 -11.48 -2.29
C ILE A 12 4.75 -10.92 -1.65
N SER A 13 3.63 -10.90 -2.38
CA SER A 13 2.35 -10.44 -1.84
C SER A 13 1.95 -11.26 -0.60
N LYS A 14 2.01 -12.60 -0.66
CA LYS A 14 1.70 -13.46 0.49
C LYS A 14 2.58 -13.18 1.69
N GLU A 15 3.87 -12.97 1.49
CA GLU A 15 4.80 -12.63 2.57
C GLU A 15 4.49 -11.27 3.21
N ILE A 16 4.14 -10.27 2.40
CA ILE A 16 3.74 -8.94 2.87
C ILE A 16 2.42 -9.01 3.64
N VAL A 17 1.42 -9.73 3.13
CA VAL A 17 0.11 -9.83 3.76
C VAL A 17 0.19 -10.59 5.09
N SER A 18 0.98 -11.65 5.16
CA SER A 18 1.08 -12.52 6.34
C SER A 18 1.89 -11.93 7.51
N SER A 19 2.72 -10.91 7.27
CA SER A 19 3.60 -10.36 8.32
C SER A 19 3.52 -8.83 8.39
N ALA A 20 3.03 -8.32 9.52
CA ALA A 20 3.01 -6.88 9.79
C ALA A 20 4.41 -6.25 9.71
N LYS A 21 5.45 -6.96 10.19
CA LYS A 21 6.84 -6.51 10.10
C LYS A 21 7.29 -6.38 8.64
N LYS A 22 7.08 -7.41 7.81
CA LYS A 22 7.45 -7.36 6.39
C LYS A 22 6.69 -6.27 5.65
N ARG A 23 5.39 -6.11 5.96
CA ARG A 23 4.55 -5.06 5.40
C ARG A 23 5.04 -3.65 5.72
N LYS A 24 5.40 -3.38 6.98
CA LYS A 24 6.00 -2.10 7.37
C LYS A 24 7.30 -1.84 6.62
N LEU A 25 8.21 -2.81 6.59
CA LEU A 25 9.50 -2.67 5.88
C LEU A 25 9.31 -2.44 4.38
N PHE A 26 8.41 -3.19 3.77
CA PHE A 26 8.08 -3.05 2.35
C PHE A 26 7.54 -1.64 2.04
N PHE A 27 6.63 -1.13 2.86
CA PHE A 27 6.10 0.21 2.66
C PHE A 27 7.17 1.29 2.87
N ILE A 28 8.04 1.16 3.88
CA ILE A 28 9.18 2.06 4.07
C ILE A 28 10.07 2.10 2.82
N ALA A 29 10.35 0.94 2.21
CA ALA A 29 11.12 0.90 0.96
C ALA A 29 10.39 1.64 -0.18
N MET A 30 9.06 1.51 -0.29
CA MET A 30 8.28 2.28 -1.26
C MET A 30 8.35 3.79 -0.99
N ARG A 31 8.41 4.25 0.27
CA ARG A 31 8.55 5.67 0.60
C ARG A 31 9.89 6.28 0.16
N GLU A 32 10.91 5.46 -0.07
CA GLU A 32 12.20 5.94 -0.58
C GLU A 32 12.19 6.07 -2.11
N GLU A 33 11.32 5.31 -2.79
CA GLU A 33 11.18 5.33 -4.25
C GLU A 33 10.18 6.40 -4.74
N TYR A 34 9.23 6.80 -3.89
CA TYR A 34 8.13 7.71 -4.25
C TYR A 34 8.16 9.01 -3.44
N GLN A 35 7.62 10.09 -4.02
CA GLN A 35 7.71 11.43 -3.43
C GLN A 35 6.82 11.61 -2.19
N ASP A 36 5.68 10.92 -2.15
CA ASP A 36 4.71 11.01 -1.06
C ASP A 36 4.06 9.67 -0.72
N ASP A 37 3.40 9.62 0.44
CA ASP A 37 2.83 8.39 0.95
C ASP A 37 1.61 7.91 0.16
N LEU A 38 0.94 8.78 -0.62
CA LEU A 38 -0.16 8.37 -1.49
C LEU A 38 0.37 7.63 -2.73
N GLU A 39 1.46 8.10 -3.32
CA GLU A 39 2.16 7.39 -4.39
C GLU A 39 2.76 6.06 -3.92
N ALA A 40 3.47 6.08 -2.78
CA ALA A 40 4.01 4.87 -2.17
C ALA A 40 2.89 3.86 -1.86
N LEU A 41 1.73 4.34 -1.41
CA LEU A 41 0.56 3.51 -1.16
C LEU A 41 -0.02 2.91 -2.45
N ARG A 42 -0.15 3.70 -3.53
CA ARG A 42 -0.62 3.19 -4.83
C ARG A 42 0.30 2.06 -5.33
N ALA A 43 1.61 2.26 -5.27
CA ALA A 43 2.59 1.25 -5.66
C ALA A 43 2.50 0.00 -4.76
N SER A 44 2.38 0.20 -3.45
CA SER A 44 2.25 -0.90 -2.49
C SER A 44 1.02 -1.76 -2.76
N VAL A 45 -0.14 -1.15 -2.99
CA VAL A 45 -1.39 -1.86 -3.27
C VAL A 45 -1.35 -2.58 -4.61
N LYS A 46 -0.59 -2.07 -5.59
CA LYS A 46 -0.38 -2.76 -6.88
C LYS A 46 0.38 -4.09 -6.70
N ILE A 47 1.33 -4.15 -5.77
CA ILE A 47 2.08 -5.39 -5.46
C ILE A 47 1.27 -6.32 -4.55
N ILE A 48 0.66 -5.79 -3.50
CA ILE A 48 -0.13 -6.58 -2.54
C ILE A 48 -1.38 -7.16 -3.21
N GLY A 49 -2.02 -6.39 -4.07
CA GLY A 49 -3.32 -6.71 -4.64
C GLY A 49 -4.46 -5.99 -3.91
N LEU A 50 -5.41 -5.48 -4.70
CA LEU A 50 -6.52 -4.66 -4.19
C LEU A 50 -7.45 -5.44 -3.25
N LYS A 51 -7.64 -6.75 -3.48
CA LYS A 51 -8.54 -7.57 -2.68
C LYS A 51 -7.91 -7.89 -1.33
N GLU A 52 -6.65 -8.27 -1.34
CA GLU A 52 -5.84 -8.60 -0.18
C GLU A 52 -5.70 -7.39 0.72
N TYR A 53 -5.38 -6.24 0.13
CA TYR A 53 -5.27 -4.99 0.85
C TYR A 53 -6.63 -4.48 1.39
N SER A 54 -7.74 -4.75 0.68
CA SER A 54 -9.09 -4.48 1.18
C SER A 54 -9.42 -5.23 2.46
N LEU A 55 -8.94 -6.47 2.60
CA LEU A 55 -9.07 -7.24 3.83
C LEU A 55 -8.19 -6.68 4.95
N LEU A 56 -6.97 -6.23 4.63
CA LEU A 56 -6.06 -5.63 5.61
C LEU A 56 -6.59 -4.32 6.22
N CYS A 57 -7.28 -3.50 5.44
CA CYS A 57 -7.83 -2.23 5.90
C CYS A 57 -9.28 -2.33 6.40
N GLU A 58 -9.94 -3.48 6.24
CA GLU A 58 -11.39 -3.63 6.46
C GLU A 58 -12.26 -2.61 5.67
N ILE A 59 -11.77 -2.16 4.52
CA ILE A 59 -12.46 -1.19 3.64
C ILE A 59 -12.85 -1.91 2.35
N PRO A 60 -14.07 -1.70 1.81
CA PRO A 60 -14.46 -2.26 0.52
C PRO A 60 -13.47 -1.91 -0.60
N SER A 61 -13.06 -2.90 -1.38
CA SER A 61 -12.13 -2.74 -2.50
C SER A 61 -12.59 -1.68 -3.52
N SER A 62 -13.89 -1.49 -3.70
CA SER A 62 -14.45 -0.40 -4.52
C SER A 62 -14.11 0.99 -3.98
N ASN A 63 -14.11 1.18 -2.66
CA ASN A 63 -13.74 2.44 -2.01
C ASN A 63 -12.23 2.66 -2.10
N ILE A 64 -11.43 1.62 -1.83
CA ILE A 64 -9.96 1.70 -1.97
C ILE A 64 -9.59 2.09 -3.41
N LYS A 65 -10.17 1.44 -4.42
CA LYS A 65 -9.93 1.78 -5.83
C LYS A 65 -10.23 3.25 -6.12
N LYS A 66 -11.35 3.76 -5.59
CA LYS A 66 -11.71 5.18 -5.71
C LYS A 66 -10.70 6.08 -5.00
N TYR A 67 -10.20 5.72 -3.83
CA TYR A 67 -9.22 6.53 -3.08
C TYR A 67 -7.85 6.56 -3.76
N LEU A 68 -7.43 5.45 -4.34
CA LEU A 68 -6.13 5.32 -4.99
C LEU A 68 -6.11 5.78 -6.45
N THR A 69 -7.24 6.30 -6.97
CA THR A 69 -7.30 6.84 -8.34
C THR A 69 -6.29 7.99 -8.49
N PRO A 70 -5.47 8.01 -9.56
CA PRO A 70 -4.52 9.10 -9.82
C PRO A 70 -5.21 10.46 -9.90
N GLY A 71 -4.53 11.52 -9.44
CA GLY A 71 -5.05 12.89 -9.44
C GLY A 71 -6.14 13.17 -8.39
N ARG A 72 -6.44 12.20 -7.51
CA ARG A 72 -7.33 12.41 -6.38
C ARG A 72 -6.55 12.80 -5.13
N ASP A 73 -6.97 13.90 -4.53
CA ASP A 73 -6.52 14.28 -3.19
C ASP A 73 -7.34 13.56 -2.12
N LEU A 74 -6.63 13.03 -1.13
CA LEU A 74 -7.23 12.41 0.04
C LEU A 74 -7.09 13.33 1.24
N LYS A 75 -8.13 13.38 2.06
CA LYS A 75 -8.01 13.99 3.39
C LYS A 75 -6.94 13.22 4.17
N LEU A 76 -6.15 13.96 4.94
CA LEU A 76 -5.16 13.41 5.87
C LEU A 76 -5.72 12.26 6.74
N SER A 77 -6.94 12.43 7.27
CA SER A 77 -7.61 11.40 8.07
C SER A 77 -7.94 10.13 7.29
N THR A 78 -8.19 10.24 5.99
CA THR A 78 -8.44 9.08 5.12
C THR A 78 -7.13 8.39 4.76
N LEU A 79 -6.08 9.16 4.44
CA LEU A 79 -4.76 8.61 4.17
C LEU A 79 -4.20 7.89 5.39
N SER A 80 -4.31 8.48 6.58
CA SER A 80 -3.91 7.85 7.85
C SER A 80 -4.54 6.47 8.05
N LYS A 81 -5.86 6.33 7.82
CA LYS A 81 -6.56 5.05 7.91
C LYS A 81 -6.07 4.02 6.88
N LEU A 82 -5.77 4.46 5.67
CA LEU A 82 -5.21 3.57 4.65
C LEU A 82 -3.77 3.15 5.01
N LEU A 83 -3.02 3.98 5.72
CA LEU A 83 -1.66 3.67 6.12
C LEU A 83 -1.56 2.81 7.38
N GLU A 84 -2.66 2.65 8.13
CA GLU A 84 -2.73 1.88 9.38
C GLU A 84 -2.14 0.46 9.28
N PRO A 85 -2.41 -0.35 8.23
CA PRO A 85 -1.84 -1.69 8.13
C PRO A 85 -0.32 -1.73 8.00
N PHE A 86 0.32 -0.61 7.62
CA PHE A 86 1.77 -0.47 7.50
C PHE A 86 2.42 0.05 8.79
N SER A 87 1.63 0.49 9.77
CA SER A 87 2.11 0.96 11.08
C SER A 87 3.22 2.02 10.98
N VAL A 88 3.03 2.97 10.07
CA VAL A 88 3.85 4.18 9.95
C VAL A 88 3.34 5.26 10.90
N GLU A 89 4.25 6.01 11.50
CA GLU A 89 3.93 6.99 12.56
C GLU A 89 3.79 8.41 12.00
N ASP A 90 4.36 8.67 10.82
CA ASP A 90 4.37 9.94 10.13
C ASP A 90 3.77 9.83 8.72
N ILE A 91 3.13 10.90 8.24
CA ILE A 91 2.56 10.97 6.90
C ILE A 91 3.34 12.01 6.07
N ARG A 92 4.03 11.56 5.01
CA ARG A 92 4.68 12.39 4.00
C ARG A 92 3.66 12.79 2.95
N ILE A 93 3.41 14.09 2.83
CA ILE A 93 2.56 14.66 1.78
C ILE A 93 3.43 15.61 0.98
N SER A 94 3.47 15.43 -0.33
CA SER A 94 3.95 16.43 -1.27
C SER A 94 2.92 17.56 -1.31
N TYR A 95 3.28 18.75 -0.81
CA TYR A 95 2.44 19.94 -1.01
C TYR A 95 2.42 20.24 -2.51
N ILE A 96 1.32 19.93 -3.20
CA ILE A 96 0.99 20.58 -4.47
C ILE A 96 0.17 21.83 -4.12
N GLY A 97 0.84 22.79 -3.49
CA GLY A 97 0.34 24.14 -3.30
C GLY A 97 0.88 25.03 -4.41
N ALA A 98 -0.03 25.39 -5.33
CA ALA A 98 -0.01 26.48 -6.34
C ALA A 98 1.32 27.20 -6.63
#